data_AF-A0A1H6ME15-F1
#
_entry.id   AF-A0A1H6ME15-F1
#
_cell.length_a   1.000
_cell.length_b   1.000
_cell.length_c   1.000
_cell.angle_alpha   90.00
_cell.angle_beta   90.00
_cell.angle_gamma   90.00
#
_symmetry.space_group_name_H-M   'P 1'
#
loop_
_entity.id
_entity.type
_entity.pdbx_description
1 polymer ?
#
loop_
_entity_poly.entity_id
_entity_poly.type
_entity_poly.pdbx_seq_one_letter_code
_entity_poly.pdbx_strand_id
1 'polypeptide(L)'
;MILIDGTLIEVNKIETEEARRQLGLGNDFNLTQATQHLYHDPGDGLVLIPLPTDMFVVAFEGEGGDRKFGVVRINSLKHKLKEY
;
A
#
# COMPACT_ATOMS: atom_id res chain seq x y z
N MET A 1 -11.11 1.74 6.01
CA MET A 1 -10.30 0.52 6.28
C MET A 1 -9.83 -0.01 4.95
N ILE A 2 -8.61 -0.54 4.87
CA ILE A 2 -8.07 -1.16 3.66
C ILE A 2 -7.62 -2.59 3.96
N LEU A 3 -7.58 -3.44 2.95
CA LEU A 3 -7.05 -4.79 3.09
C LEU A 3 -5.53 -4.76 2.85
N ILE A 4 -4.76 -5.14 3.87
CA ILE A 4 -3.32 -5.34 3.79
C ILE A 4 -3.03 -6.81 4.05
N ASP A 5 -2.53 -7.53 3.05
CA ASP A 5 -2.17 -8.95 3.17
C ASP A 5 -3.28 -9.85 3.77
N GLY A 6 -4.55 -9.55 3.43
CA GLY A 6 -5.72 -10.27 3.94
C GLY A 6 -6.26 -9.78 5.30
N THR A 7 -5.57 -8.85 5.95
CA THR A 7 -5.99 -8.23 7.21
C THR A 7 -6.63 -6.87 6.95
N LEU A 8 -7.79 -6.63 7.54
CA LEU A 8 -8.48 -5.35 7.41
C LEU A 8 -7.89 -4.34 8.41
N ILE A 9 -7.18 -3.33 7.91
CA ILE A 9 -6.46 -2.35 8.73
C ILE A 9 -7.12 -0.99 8.61
N GLU A 10 -7.33 -0.35 9.76
CA GLU A 10 -7.74 1.04 9.80
C GLU A 10 -6.57 1.93 9.44
N VAL A 11 -6.63 2.48 8.22
CA VAL A 11 -5.73 3.53 7.75
C VAL A 11 -6.48 4.85 7.80
N ASN A 12 -5.93 5.83 8.51
CA ASN A 12 -6.55 7.12 8.72
C ASN A 12 -6.31 8.06 7.52
N LYS A 13 -6.99 9.21 7.53
CA LYS A 13 -6.93 10.19 6.44
C LYS A 13 -5.51 10.75 6.24
N ILE A 14 -4.77 11.00 7.32
CA ILE A 14 -3.42 11.54 7.28
C ILE A 14 -2.46 10.54 6.62
N GLU A 15 -2.51 9.27 7.04
CA GLU A 15 -1.72 8.17 6.47
C GLU A 15 -1.98 8.03 4.95
N THR A 16 -3.25 8.13 4.55
CA THR A 16 -3.66 8.06 3.14
C THR A 16 -3.15 9.26 2.33
N GLU A 17 -3.23 10.48 2.89
CA GLU A 17 -2.73 11.69 2.24
C GLU A 17 -1.21 11.69 2.10
N GLU A 18 -0.48 11.24 3.12
CA GLU A 18 0.97 11.10 3.08
C GLU A 18 1.43 10.08 2.04
N ALA A 19 0.78 8.91 1.98
CA ALA A 19 1.06 7.89 0.96
C ALA A 19 0.81 8.44 -0.46
N ARG A 20 -0.30 9.17 -0.65
CA ARG A 20 -0.65 9.78 -1.94
C ARG A 20 0.37 10.82 -2.39
N ARG A 21 0.84 11.67 -1.46
CA ARG A 21 1.89 12.68 -1.71
C ARG A 21 3.21 12.05 -2.10
N GLN A 22 3.60 10.93 -1.48
CA GLN A 22 4.83 10.21 -1.83
C GLN A 22 4.83 9.71 -3.28
N LEU A 23 3.65 9.39 -3.83
CA LEU A 23 3.49 8.97 -5.23
C LEU A 23 3.19 10.13 -6.19
N GLY A 24 3.12 11.37 -5.71
CA GLY A 24 2.78 12.54 -6.53
C GLY A 24 1.38 12.50 -7.13
N LEU A 25 0.43 11.81 -6.49
CA LEU A 25 -0.93 11.62 -7.00
C LEU A 25 -1.88 12.76 -6.57
N GLY A 26 -2.88 13.02 -7.41
CA GLY A 26 -3.96 13.98 -7.14
C GLY A 26 -4.95 13.49 -6.08
N ASN A 27 -5.79 14.40 -5.57
CA ASN A 27 -6.78 14.10 -4.52
C ASN A 27 -7.95 13.21 -4.99
N ASP A 28 -8.08 13.03 -6.30
CA ASP A 28 -9.02 12.13 -6.98
C ASP A 28 -8.64 10.64 -6.86
N PHE A 29 -7.43 10.34 -6.39
CA PHE A 29 -6.97 8.97 -6.18
C PHE A 29 -7.26 8.47 -4.76
N ASN A 30 -7.93 7.33 -4.63
CA ASN A 30 -8.25 6.70 -3.36
C ASN A 30 -7.41 5.44 -3.12
N LEU A 31 -6.91 5.25 -1.89
CA LEU A 31 -6.15 4.07 -1.50
C LEU A 31 -7.09 2.86 -1.40
N THR A 32 -6.88 1.85 -2.25
CA THR A 32 -7.77 0.67 -2.32
C THR A 32 -7.14 -0.59 -1.76
N GLN A 33 -5.82 -0.73 -1.87
CA GLN A 33 -5.10 -1.92 -1.42
C GLN A 33 -3.68 -1.57 -0.98
N ALA A 34 -3.12 -2.36 -0.06
CA ALA A 34 -1.70 -2.35 0.25
C ALA A 34 -1.18 -3.77 0.55
N THR A 35 0.14 -3.95 0.53
CA THR A 35 0.82 -5.21 0.89
C THR A 35 2.24 -4.91 1.36
N GLN A 36 2.76 -5.70 2.30
CA GLN A 36 4.18 -5.68 2.71
C GLN A 36 5.07 -6.56 1.84
N HIS A 37 4.56 -7.07 0.73
CA HIS A 37 5.30 -7.93 -0.18
C HIS A 37 5.38 -7.28 -1.56
N LEU A 38 6.59 -7.21 -2.11
CA LEU A 38 6.77 -6.98 -3.53
C LEU A 38 6.68 -8.32 -4.25
N TYR A 39 5.67 -8.45 -5.10
CA TYR A 39 5.46 -9.60 -5.97
C TYR A 39 6.24 -9.39 -7.27
N HIS A 40 7.17 -10.29 -7.56
CA HIS A 40 7.96 -10.27 -8.79
C HIS A 40 7.85 -11.62 -9.49
N ASP A 41 7.38 -11.63 -10.74
CA ASP A 41 7.35 -12.82 -11.59
C ASP A 41 8.25 -12.57 -12.80
N PRO A 42 9.46 -13.15 -12.84
CA PRO A 42 10.35 -13.05 -13.98
C PRO A 42 10.07 -14.09 -15.08
N GLY A 43 9.01 -14.91 -14.95
CA GLY A 43 8.56 -15.90 -15.94
C GLY A 43 8.86 -17.37 -15.59
N ASP A 44 9.50 -17.63 -14.44
CA ASP A 44 9.78 -18.98 -13.92
C ASP A 44 9.13 -19.25 -12.55
N GLY A 45 8.35 -18.30 -12.03
CA GLY A 45 7.61 -18.44 -10.79
C GLY A 45 7.44 -17.12 -10.05
N LEU A 46 6.48 -17.08 -9.13
CA LEU A 46 6.21 -15.90 -8.32
C LEU A 46 7.19 -15.82 -7.14
N VAL A 47 8.01 -14.77 -7.11
CA VAL A 47 8.88 -14.43 -5.98
C VAL A 47 8.19 -13.37 -5.11
N LEU A 48 8.11 -13.65 -3.79
CA LEU A 48 7.62 -12.71 -2.80
C LEU A 48 8.81 -12.12 -2.05
N ILE A 49 9.01 -10.80 -2.15
CA ILE A 49 10.09 -10.09 -1.48
C ILE A 49 9.48 -9.26 -0.33
N PRO A 50 9.76 -9.58 0.95
CA PRO A 50 9.24 -8.81 2.06
C PRO A 50 9.85 -7.41 2.09
N LEU A 51 9.02 -6.41 2.32
CA LEU A 51 9.42 -5.02 2.50
C LEU A 51 9.77 -4.76 3.97
N PRO A 52 10.53 -3.69 4.26
CA PRO A 52 10.66 -3.17 5.62
C PRO A 52 9.27 -2.94 6.26
N THR A 53 9.17 -3.11 7.58
CA THR A 53 7.89 -3.10 8.32
C THR A 53 7.07 -1.82 8.21
N ASP A 54 7.67 -0.74 7.73
CA ASP A 54 7.04 0.57 7.53
C ASP A 54 6.86 0.91 6.04
N MET A 55 7.19 0.00 5.13
CA MET A 55 7.03 0.14 3.69
C MET A 55 5.93 -0.79 3.16
N PHE A 56 5.19 -0.28 2.19
CA PHE A 56 4.07 -0.96 1.58
C PHE A 56 4.07 -0.70 0.08
N VAL A 57 3.81 -1.74 -0.72
CA VAL A 57 3.29 -1.54 -2.08
C VAL A 57 1.82 -1.20 -1.93
N VAL A 58 1.41 -0.07 -2.51
CA VAL A 58 0.03 0.41 -2.46
C VAL A 58 -0.57 0.49 -3.85
N ALA A 59 -1.90 0.35 -3.90
CA ALA A 59 -2.71 0.63 -5.08
C ALA A 59 -3.63 1.81 -4.78
N PHE A 60 -3.53 2.84 -5.61
CA PHE A 60 -4.47 3.94 -5.66
C PHE A 60 -5.33 3.82 -6.92
N GLU A 61 -6.62 4.08 -6.78
CA GLU A 61 -7.58 4.07 -7.89
C GLU A 61 -8.20 5.46 -8.05
N GLY A 62 -8.10 6.03 -9.25
CA GLY A 62 -8.76 7.28 -9.62
C GLY A 62 -10.23 7.07 -9.96
N GLU A 63 -11.02 8.15 -10.02
CA GLU A 63 -12.46 8.07 -10.35
C GLU A 63 -12.72 7.48 -11.76
N GLY A 64 -11.75 7.58 -12.67
CA GLY A 64 -11.80 6.98 -14.00
C GLY A 64 -11.47 5.48 -14.03
N GLY A 65 -11.18 4.86 -12.89
CA GLY A 65 -10.79 3.46 -12.78
C GLY A 65 -9.31 3.18 -13.09
N ASP A 66 -8.51 4.22 -13.35
CA ASP A 66 -7.08 4.04 -13.54
C ASP A 66 -6.39 3.78 -12.21
N ARG A 67 -5.49 2.78 -12.22
CA ARG A 67 -4.75 2.36 -11.03
C ARG A 67 -3.29 2.78 -11.10
N LYS A 68 -2.79 3.32 -10.00
CA LYS A 68 -1.40 3.69 -9.79
C LYS A 68 -0.83 2.88 -8.65
N PHE A 69 0.35 2.33 -8.87
CA PHE A 69 1.04 1.48 -7.90
C PHE A 69 2.38 2.11 -7.54
N GLY A 70 2.82 1.90 -6.30
CA GLY A 70 4.13 2.33 -5.87
C GLY A 70 4.44 1.88 -4.46
N VAL A 71 5.71 2.01 -4.08
CA VAL A 71 6.15 1.78 -2.71
C VAL A 71 6.09 3.09 -1.94
N VAL A 72 5.41 3.07 -0.79
CA VAL A 72 5.32 4.20 0.13
C VAL A 72 5.74 3.80 1.52
N ARG A 73 6.16 4.77 2.32
CA ARG A 73 6.43 4.59 3.74
C ARG A 73 5.24 5.08 4.57
N ILE A 74 4.72 4.25 5.47
CA ILE A 74 3.64 4.59 6.42
C ILE A 74 4.09 4.18 7.83
N ASN A 75 4.78 5.09 8.52
CA ASN A 75 5.46 4.81 9.80
C ASN A 75 4.52 4.35 10.92
N SER A 76 3.30 4.90 10.95
CA SER A 76 2.30 4.60 11.98
C SER A 76 1.73 3.17 11.89
N LEU A 77 1.80 2.53 10.71
CA LEU A 77 1.29 1.16 10.53
C LEU A 77 2.26 0.09 11.03
N LYS A 78 3.54 0.44 11.25
CA LYS A 78 4.56 -0.47 11.80
C LYS A 78 4.13 -1.12 13.12
N HIS A 79 3.35 -0.40 13.92
CA HIS A 79 2.87 -0.87 15.22
C HIS A 79 1.58 -1.68 15.10
N LYS A 80 0.68 -1.31 14.19
CA LYS A 80 -0.61 -1.99 13.98
C LYS A 80 -0.47 -3.42 13.42
N LEU A 81 0.62 -3.69 12.71
CA LEU A 81 0.91 -5.00 12.11
C LEU A 81 1.69 -5.94 13.03
N LYS A 82 2.19 -5.46 14.17
CA LYS A 82 2.88 -6.29 15.17
C LYS A 82 1.94 -6.88 16.24
N GLU A 83 0.70 -6.40 16.29
CA GLU A 83 -0.28 -6.80 17.31
C GLU A 83 -1.20 -7.95 16.86
N TYR A 84 -0.90 -8.59 15.72
CA TYR A 84 -1.62 -9.75 15.19
C TYR A 84 -0.66 -10.89 14.86
#